data_AF-A0A180FY46-F1
#
_entry.id   AF-A0A180FY46-F1
#
_cell.length_a   1.000
_cell.length_b   1.000
_cell.length_c   1.000
_cell.angle_alpha   90.00
_cell.angle_beta   90.00
_cell.angle_gamma   90.00
#
_symmetry.space_group_name_H-M   'P 1'
#
loop_
_entity.id
_entity.type
_entity.pdbx_description
1 polymer ?
#
loop_
_entity_poly.entity_id
_entity_poly.type
_entity_poly.pdbx_seq_one_letter_code
_entity_poly.pdbx_strand_id
1 'polypeptide(L)'
;MAELPVVPKVDDSSASNNDHRSDKIRITKLCRDNFPEWKKLFKHLVIGCGNEEVFDANWCEEHKKEKKFRKKTLNAYTLLELCVSADLYPVVQAADTFSKAMEDLAEACGESSLIKLGDKLYALIQLKFIPGTSIATHI
;
A
#
# COMPACT_ATOMS: atom_id res chain seq x y z
N MET A 1 67.73 39.55 20.56
CA MET A 1 66.89 38.37 20.26
C MET A 1 65.96 38.79 19.14
N ALA A 2 66.31 38.63 17.85
CA ALA A 2 66.48 37.40 17.05
C ALA A 2 65.15 36.77 16.60
N GLU A 3 64.93 36.85 15.27
CA GLU A 3 64.19 35.99 14.32
C GLU A 3 62.63 35.95 14.25
N LEU A 4 62.15 36.16 13.01
CA LEU A 4 60.89 35.71 12.38
C LEU A 4 61.12 34.30 11.73
N PRO A 5 60.22 33.69 10.92
CA PRO A 5 58.80 33.26 11.06
C PRO A 5 58.59 31.78 10.58
N VAL A 6 57.48 31.07 10.90
CA VAL A 6 56.99 29.89 10.10
C VAL A 6 55.46 29.69 10.22
N VAL A 7 54.80 29.55 9.06
CA VAL A 7 53.44 28.99 8.77
C VAL A 7 53.68 27.79 7.80
N PRO A 8 52.78 26.82 7.46
CA PRO A 8 51.45 26.34 7.94
C PRO A 8 51.39 24.79 8.15
N LYS A 9 50.24 24.22 8.56
CA LYS A 9 49.73 22.97 7.94
C LYS A 9 48.20 22.79 8.06
N VAL A 10 47.56 22.63 6.91
CA VAL A 10 46.20 22.11 6.71
C VAL A 10 46.26 20.58 6.83
N ASP A 11 45.25 19.92 7.41
CA ASP A 11 44.66 18.71 6.83
C ASP A 11 43.38 18.27 7.58
N ASP A 12 42.32 18.23 6.76
CA ASP A 12 41.20 17.30 6.72
C ASP A 12 40.86 16.44 7.94
N SER A 13 39.67 16.72 8.48
CA SER A 13 38.67 15.68 8.71
C SER A 13 37.29 16.33 8.69
N SER A 14 36.87 16.78 7.51
CA SER A 14 35.44 16.83 7.19
C SER A 14 34.98 15.38 7.12
N ALA A 15 34.65 14.82 8.27
CA ALA A 15 33.88 13.59 8.35
C ALA A 15 32.52 13.92 7.74
N SER A 16 32.45 13.78 6.41
CA SER A 16 31.22 13.65 5.67
C SER A 16 30.52 12.43 6.25
N ASN A 17 29.75 12.67 7.30
CA ASN A 17 28.77 11.75 7.78
C ASN A 17 27.67 11.79 6.72
N ASN A 18 27.93 11.09 5.61
CA ASN A 18 26.93 10.59 4.70
C ASN A 18 26.08 9.61 5.50
N ASP A 19 25.31 10.15 6.44
CA ASP A 19 24.15 9.51 6.99
C ASP A 19 23.13 9.58 5.85
N HIS A 20 23.32 8.68 4.87
CA HIS A 20 22.26 8.19 4.02
C HIS A 20 21.24 7.51 4.94
N ARG A 21 20.52 8.34 5.72
CA ARG A 21 19.13 8.08 6.04
C ARG A 21 18.45 7.95 4.70
N SER A 22 18.44 6.72 4.20
CA SER A 22 17.52 6.30 3.16
C SER A 22 16.19 6.87 3.59
N ASP A 23 15.61 7.74 2.77
CA ASP A 23 14.25 8.23 2.94
C ASP A 23 13.35 7.01 3.01
N LYS A 24 13.18 6.49 4.23
CA LYS A 24 12.49 5.24 4.50
C LYS A 24 11.07 5.52 4.05
N ILE A 25 10.64 4.88 2.96
CA ILE A 25 9.31 5.09 2.37
C ILE A 25 8.28 5.01 3.49
N ARG A 26 7.80 6.17 3.95
CA ARG A 26 6.81 6.27 5.02
C ARG A 26 5.46 6.19 4.33
N ILE A 27 4.96 4.97 4.15
CA ILE A 27 3.55 4.80 3.83
C ILE A 27 2.74 5.20 5.07
N THR A 28 1.77 6.10 4.88
CA THR A 28 0.78 6.41 5.93
C THR A 28 0.05 5.12 6.28
N LYS A 29 -0.27 4.90 7.56
CA LYS A 29 -1.04 3.71 7.93
C LYS A 29 -2.41 3.71 7.25
N LEU A 30 -2.91 2.53 6.89
CA LEU A 30 -4.24 2.35 6.33
C LEU A 30 -5.28 2.77 7.37
N CYS A 31 -6.22 3.62 6.95
CA CYS A 31 -7.48 3.86 7.61
C CYS A 31 -8.61 3.69 6.57
N ARG A 32 -9.86 3.76 7.02
CA ARG A 32 -11.01 3.54 6.13
C ARG A 32 -11.10 4.53 4.97
N ASP A 33 -10.54 5.73 5.14
CA ASP A 33 -10.73 6.84 4.21
C ASP A 33 -9.61 6.97 3.16
N ASN A 34 -8.51 6.21 3.29
CA ASN A 34 -7.33 6.36 2.42
C ASN A 34 -7.00 5.08 1.63
N PHE A 35 -7.92 4.11 1.58
CA PHE A 35 -7.66 2.79 1.00
C PHE A 35 -7.14 2.82 -0.45
N PRO A 36 -7.70 3.61 -1.39
CA PRO A 36 -7.25 3.59 -2.78
C PRO A 36 -5.78 4.03 -2.96
N GLU A 37 -5.41 5.17 -2.38
CA GLU A 37 -4.05 5.70 -2.43
C GLU A 37 -3.09 4.79 -1.65
N TRP A 38 -3.53 4.30 -0.49
CA TRP A 38 -2.75 3.39 0.34
C TRP A 38 -2.46 2.08 -0.40
N LYS A 39 -3.46 1.45 -1.02
CA LYS A 39 -3.34 0.18 -1.76
C LYS A 39 -2.32 0.29 -2.89
N LYS A 40 -2.29 1.42 -3.59
CA LYS A 40 -1.29 1.69 -4.64
C LYS A 40 0.13 1.75 -4.07
N LEU A 41 0.33 2.54 -3.02
CA LEU A 41 1.65 2.68 -2.37
C LEU A 41 2.12 1.37 -1.73
N PHE A 42 1.20 0.64 -1.11
CA PHE A 42 1.49 -0.64 -0.47
C PHE A 42 1.91 -1.70 -1.49
N LYS A 43 1.22 -1.78 -2.64
CA LYS A 43 1.64 -2.64 -3.75
C LYS A 43 3.06 -2.34 -4.21
N HIS A 44 3.41 -1.07 -4.41
CA HIS A 44 4.77 -0.68 -4.78
C HIS A 44 5.80 -1.08 -3.72
N LEU A 45 5.46 -0.96 -2.43
CA LEU A 45 6.33 -1.38 -1.34
C LEU A 45 6.59 -2.90 -1.39
N VAL A 46 5.55 -3.71 -1.55
CA VAL A 46 5.68 -5.18 -1.63
C VAL A 46 6.52 -5.60 -2.84
N ILE A 47 6.29 -4.97 -4.00
CA ILE A 47 7.08 -5.20 -5.22
C ILE A 47 8.53 -4.76 -5.03
N GLY A 48 8.78 -3.58 -4.45
CA GLY A 48 10.13 -3.09 -4.16
C GLY A 48 10.91 -3.97 -3.17
N CYS A 49 10.20 -4.72 -2.33
CA CYS A 49 10.78 -5.72 -1.44
C CYS A 49 10.92 -7.12 -2.06
N GLY A 50 10.57 -7.29 -3.34
CA GLY A 50 10.69 -8.55 -4.09
C GLY A 50 9.73 -9.64 -3.62
N ASN A 51 8.51 -9.28 -3.22
CA ASN A 51 7.46 -10.23 -2.84
C ASN A 51 6.21 -10.09 -3.72
N GLU A 52 6.35 -9.65 -4.97
CA GLU A 52 5.27 -9.38 -5.91
C GLU A 52 4.37 -10.59 -6.22
N GLU A 53 4.91 -11.80 -6.17
CA GLU A 53 4.20 -13.01 -6.54
C GLU A 53 3.09 -13.37 -5.54
N VAL A 54 3.05 -12.74 -4.36
CA VAL A 54 1.95 -12.88 -3.39
C VAL A 54 0.63 -12.30 -3.91
N PHE A 55 0.68 -11.48 -4.97
CA PHE A 55 -0.52 -10.97 -5.66
C PHE A 55 -0.99 -11.87 -6.80
N ASP A 56 -0.21 -12.88 -7.19
CA ASP A 56 -0.58 -13.83 -8.23
C ASP A 56 -1.19 -15.08 -7.60
N ALA A 57 -2.50 -15.23 -7.74
CA ALA A 57 -3.26 -16.35 -7.17
C ALA A 57 -2.81 -17.71 -7.73
N ASN A 58 -2.46 -17.78 -9.02
CA ASN A 58 -2.01 -19.02 -9.64
C ASN A 58 -0.65 -19.43 -9.09
N TRP A 59 0.27 -18.46 -9.02
CA TRP A 59 1.58 -18.68 -8.41
C TRP A 59 1.47 -19.11 -6.95
N CYS A 60 0.58 -18.48 -6.18
CA CYS A 60 0.34 -18.85 -4.79
C CYS A 60 -0.13 -20.30 -4.64
N GLU A 61 -1.05 -20.75 -5.49
CA GLU A 61 -1.56 -22.13 -5.43
C GLU A 61 -0.52 -23.16 -5.85
N GLU A 62 0.26 -22.87 -6.90
CA GLU A 62 1.31 -23.75 -7.42
C GLU A 62 2.46 -23.93 -6.40
N HIS A 63 2.87 -22.85 -5.75
CA HIS A 63 4.07 -22.82 -4.90
C HIS A 63 3.78 -22.90 -3.39
N LYS A 64 2.53 -23.10 -2.95
CA LYS A 64 2.12 -23.06 -1.53
C LYS A 64 2.93 -23.92 -0.56
N LYS A 65 3.48 -25.04 -1.03
CA LYS A 65 4.29 -25.96 -0.20
C LYS A 65 5.76 -25.55 -0.11
N GLU A 66 6.21 -24.62 -0.94
CA GLU A 66 7.60 -24.23 -1.01
C GLU A 66 8.03 -23.35 0.18
N LYS A 67 9.29 -23.50 0.59
CA LYS A 67 9.87 -22.61 1.60
C LYS A 67 9.97 -21.16 1.11
N LYS A 68 10.23 -20.98 -0.19
CA LYS A 68 10.32 -19.65 -0.82
C LYS A 68 8.98 -18.91 -0.74
N PHE A 69 7.90 -19.59 -1.10
CA PHE A 69 6.52 -19.08 -0.95
C PHE A 69 6.26 -18.62 0.48
N ARG A 70 6.43 -19.51 1.47
CA ARG A 70 6.17 -19.18 2.88
C ARG A 70 6.95 -17.95 3.36
N LYS A 71 8.21 -17.80 2.92
CA LYS A 71 9.03 -16.63 3.25
C LYS A 71 8.47 -15.35 2.63
N LYS A 72 8.13 -15.36 1.34
CA LYS A 72 7.57 -14.19 0.64
C LYS A 72 6.23 -13.78 1.24
N THR A 73 5.35 -14.74 1.50
CA THR A 73 4.04 -14.50 2.11
C THR A 73 4.17 -13.94 3.52
N LEU A 74 5.03 -14.51 4.37
CA LEU A 74 5.26 -13.99 5.73
C LEU A 74 5.81 -12.56 5.72
N ASN A 75 6.75 -12.26 4.81
CA ASN A 75 7.27 -10.90 4.64
C ASN A 75 6.17 -9.92 4.22
N ALA A 76 5.32 -10.32 3.27
CA ALA A 76 4.22 -9.49 2.81
C ALA A 76 3.19 -9.22 3.93
N TYR A 77 2.84 -10.22 4.73
CA TYR A 77 1.99 -10.04 5.92
C TYR A 77 2.63 -9.15 6.99
N THR A 78 3.93 -9.32 7.24
CA THR A 78 4.66 -8.44 8.18
C THR A 78 4.60 -6.98 7.71
N LEU A 79 4.79 -6.74 6.42
CA LEU A 79 4.63 -5.39 5.86
C LEU A 79 3.18 -4.90 6.01
N LEU A 80 2.20 -5.76 5.77
CA LEU A 80 0.78 -5.43 5.90
C LEU A 80 0.44 -4.97 7.32
N GLU A 81 0.81 -5.74 8.34
CA GLU A 81 0.55 -5.40 9.75
C GLU A 81 1.22 -4.09 10.19
N LEU A 82 2.42 -3.80 9.68
CA LEU A 82 3.11 -2.54 9.95
C LEU A 82 2.42 -1.33 9.30
N CYS A 83 1.78 -1.55 8.16
CA CYS A 83 1.17 -0.52 7.33
C CYS A 83 -0.33 -0.34 7.59
N VAL A 84 -0.93 -1.13 8.47
CA VAL A 84 -2.35 -1.10 8.81
C VAL A 84 -2.56 -0.51 10.21
N SER A 85 -3.67 0.20 10.42
CA SER A 85 -4.06 0.72 11.73
C SER A 85 -4.62 -0.39 12.63
N ALA A 86 -4.49 -0.23 13.95
CA ALA A 86 -4.77 -1.31 14.91
C ALA A 86 -6.24 -1.79 14.88
N ASP A 87 -7.17 -0.91 14.52
CA ASP A 87 -8.60 -1.21 14.34
C ASP A 87 -8.89 -2.18 13.18
N LEU A 88 -7.94 -2.32 12.24
CA LEU A 88 -8.05 -3.20 11.08
C LEU A 88 -7.23 -4.51 11.22
N TYR A 89 -6.49 -4.69 12.33
CA TYR A 89 -5.77 -5.94 12.60
C TYR A 89 -6.67 -7.18 12.63
N PRO A 90 -7.88 -7.14 13.23
CA PRO A 90 -8.77 -8.30 13.22
C PRO A 90 -9.15 -8.74 11.78
N VAL A 91 -9.26 -7.79 10.85
CA VAL A 91 -9.58 -8.07 9.44
C VAL A 91 -8.42 -8.81 8.78
N VAL A 92 -7.18 -8.37 9.01
CA VAL A 92 -5.97 -9.02 8.47
C VAL A 92 -5.78 -10.43 9.04
N GLN A 93 -6.02 -10.59 10.35
CA GLN A 93 -5.79 -11.85 11.07
C GLN A 93 -6.86 -12.92 10.78
N ALA A 94 -8.05 -12.52 10.35
CA ALA A 94 -9.13 -13.44 10.00
C ALA A 94 -8.95 -14.10 8.62
N ALA A 95 -8.05 -13.58 7.78
CA ALA A 95 -7.88 -14.03 6.41
C ALA A 95 -6.82 -15.14 6.25
N ASP A 96 -7.21 -16.23 5.62
CA ASP A 96 -6.35 -17.40 5.38
C ASP A 96 -5.27 -17.18 4.29
N THR A 97 -5.48 -16.19 3.42
CA THR A 97 -4.54 -15.86 2.33
C THR A 97 -4.32 -14.37 2.20
N PHE A 98 -3.17 -13.99 1.66
CA PHE A 98 -2.80 -12.59 1.52
C PHE A 98 -3.75 -11.82 0.59
N SER A 99 -4.16 -12.45 -0.51
CA SER A 99 -5.18 -11.90 -1.41
C SER A 99 -6.50 -11.67 -0.69
N LYS A 100 -6.94 -12.65 0.12
CA LYS A 100 -8.17 -12.52 0.91
C LYS A 100 -8.07 -11.39 1.94
N ALA A 101 -6.91 -11.24 2.60
CA ALA A 101 -6.68 -10.14 3.54
C ALA A 101 -6.80 -8.77 2.84
N MET A 102 -6.28 -8.64 1.62
CA MET A 102 -6.39 -7.40 0.83
C MET A 102 -7.83 -7.10 0.40
N GLU A 103 -8.60 -8.14 0.05
CA GLU A 103 -10.04 -8.02 -0.28
C GLU A 103 -10.87 -7.63 0.94
N ASP A 104 -10.66 -8.30 2.08
CA ASP A 104 -11.41 -8.02 3.31
C ASP A 104 -11.10 -6.62 3.84
N LEU A 105 -9.86 -6.15 3.69
CA LEU A 105 -9.50 -4.75 3.97
C LEU A 105 -10.22 -3.76 3.04
N ALA A 106 -10.33 -4.09 1.76
CA ALA A 106 -11.07 -3.26 0.81
C ALA A 106 -12.54 -3.13 1.20
N GLU A 107 -13.16 -4.24 1.59
CA GLU A 107 -14.54 -4.29 2.05
C GLU A 107 -14.71 -3.49 3.35
N ALA A 108 -13.81 -3.69 4.33
CA ALA A 108 -13.83 -2.96 5.59
C ALA A 108 -13.64 -1.44 5.41
N CYS A 109 -12.91 -1.02 4.37
CA CYS A 109 -12.73 0.38 3.99
C CYS A 109 -13.86 0.89 3.05
N GLY A 110 -14.84 0.07 2.71
CA GLY A 110 -16.01 0.48 1.93
C GLY A 110 -15.76 0.67 0.43
N GLU A 111 -14.67 0.13 -0.13
CA GLU A 111 -14.36 0.21 -1.57
C GLU A 111 -15.57 -0.26 -2.41
N SER A 112 -16.18 -1.39 -2.02
CA SER A 112 -17.36 -1.93 -2.70
C SER A 112 -18.61 -1.05 -2.58
N SER A 113 -18.80 -0.36 -1.45
CA SER A 113 -19.94 0.54 -1.22
C SER A 113 -19.81 1.82 -2.05
N LEU A 114 -18.60 2.36 -2.14
CA LEU A 114 -18.30 3.54 -2.97
C LEU A 114 -18.48 3.24 -4.45
N ILE A 115 -17.99 2.09 -4.93
CA ILE A 115 -18.18 1.65 -6.33
C ILE A 115 -19.67 1.50 -6.63
N LYS A 116 -20.44 0.78 -5.80
CA LYS A 116 -21.89 0.60 -5.99
C LYS A 116 -22.66 1.92 -6.01
N LEU A 117 -22.29 2.88 -5.17
CA LEU A 117 -22.92 4.20 -5.17
C LEU A 117 -22.60 4.96 -6.45
N GLY A 118 -21.34 4.94 -6.89
CA GLY A 118 -20.90 5.54 -8.15
C GLY A 118 -21.64 4.96 -9.36
N ASP A 119 -21.76 3.64 -9.44
CA ASP A 119 -22.48 2.95 -10.51
C ASP A 119 -23.96 3.35 -10.56
N LYS A 120 -24.62 3.42 -9.39
CA LYS A 120 -26.02 3.87 -9.29
C LYS A 120 -26.19 5.32 -9.70
N LEU A 121 -25.29 6.21 -9.26
CA LEU A 121 -25.33 7.62 -9.62
C LEU A 121 -25.11 7.80 -11.13
N TYR A 122 -24.16 7.08 -11.71
CA TYR A 122 -23.93 7.07 -13.15
C TYR A 122 -25.16 6.60 -13.92
N ALA A 123 -25.79 5.49 -13.48
CA ALA A 123 -27.02 4.99 -14.08
C ALA A 123 -28.15 6.03 -14.04
N LEU A 124 -28.32 6.74 -12.93
CA LEU A 124 -29.29 7.84 -12.79
C LEU A 124 -28.99 9.01 -13.74
N ILE A 125 -27.73 9.42 -13.88
CA ILE A 125 -27.33 10.52 -14.77
C ILE A 125 -27.56 10.15 -16.24
N GLN A 126 -27.32 8.89 -16.60
CA GLN A 126 -27.50 8.38 -17.97
C GLN A 126 -28.97 8.07 -18.29
N LEU A 127 -29.87 8.20 -17.32
CA LEU A 127 -31.28 7.90 -17.50
C LEU A 127 -31.93 9.00 -18.34
N LYS A 128 -32.12 8.71 -19.63
CA LYS A 128 -32.83 9.61 -20.55
C LYS A 128 -34.33 9.43 -20.39
N PHE A 129 -35.01 10.46 -19.92
CA PHE A 129 -36.47 10.50 -19.92
C PHE A 129 -36.99 10.33 -21.35
N ILE A 130 -37.90 9.37 -21.54
CA ILE A 130 -38.60 9.16 -22.80
C ILE A 130 -39.96 9.87 -22.69
N PRO A 131 -40.20 10.98 -23.41
CA PRO A 131 -41.49 11.66 -23.38
C PRO A 131 -42.64 10.71 -23.75
N GLY A 132 -43.71 10.71 -22.95
CA GLY A 132 -44.88 9.84 -23.15
C GLY A 132 -44.87 8.53 -22.36
N THR A 133 -43.83 8.26 -21.56
CA THR A 133 -43.80 7.12 -20.63
C THR A 133 -43.91 7.58 -19.17
N SER A 134 -44.48 6.73 -18.32
CA SER A 134 -44.70 7.06 -16.90
C SER A 134 -43.37 7.24 -16.18
N ILE A 135 -43.32 8.15 -15.21
CA ILE A 135 -42.13 8.34 -14.38
C ILE A 135 -41.77 7.07 -13.59
N ALA A 136 -42.77 6.23 -13.26
CA ALA A 136 -42.56 4.93 -12.62
C ALA A 136 -41.88 3.89 -13.53
N THR A 137 -41.76 4.16 -14.84
CA THR A 137 -41.03 3.32 -15.80
C THR A 137 -39.54 3.71 -15.87
N HIS A 138 -39.16 4.82 -15.23
CA HIS A 138 -37.83 5.43 -15.27
C HIS A 138 -37.15 5.47 -13.89
N ILE A 139 -37.77 4.89 -12.85
CA ILE A 139 -37.29 4.80 -11.46
C ILE A 139 -37.18 3.32 -11.12
#